data_AF-J1F8K0-F1
#
_entry.id   AF-J1F8K0-F1
#
_cell.length_a   1.000
_cell.length_b   1.000
_cell.length_c   1.000
_cell.angle_alpha   90.00
_cell.angle_beta   90.00
_cell.angle_gamma   90.00
#
_symmetry.space_group_name_H-M   'P 1'
#
loop_
_entity.id
_entity.type
_entity.pdbx_description
1 polymer ?
#
loop_
_entity_poly.entity_id
_entity_poly.type
_entity_poly.pdbx_seq_one_letter_code
_entity_poly.pdbx_strand_id
1 'polypeptide(L)'
;MKFDTRVISHIPKHLLDRREIVQTAHNTLQQEKLNNTKLKVNPTFEKSSLQKIQGHEWMSDVDMTLIEPESSEELDQETQLEELIELLEGEAIYKSKEIGQAKEVPLLALDLEATGLDTTVRLNGGNIIAQTEIVGVCLATSSDKGYYLPVRHTEIDGVLNFDYTVMLEFLENVHKKFFTIYHHAEYDRELLSIHGVNMPDILYSDTMHLAINHGLRDMFRQVGLKFLSEEVLGRKMLTIEQLLGSKSHVRFDRLPAKNAWVYGCSDATNTFGLFEQFTYKTDYEPTEDNLYITSKQALLLDMQTMNHTRSMLRVGVPVDLKRAENRLRTMIRRNLILYTEIYNYLPDDIPVGSAEKVGRFIGELLFKNFETAYKDKYGTKISERFTAEILNKFAIERKVRKLKASEKIVYSCTDDNLGLLFDKITDTKWVTPKDSETLYCIADMLSEYRSTEHEISIMTRLVRFAINDDMNITRVTAGLKMSGTGTGRFSNKGSSVGAKGSLNRILISSTPTGKSKSKYKQGDGVVGFNVQGIPSTPRIMQTARKLKKLPETLQKSKIELDKEVEAHLQDLLLDI
;
A
#
# COMPACT_ATOMS: atom_id res chain seq x y z
N MET A 1 -7.29 22.51 4.86
CA MET A 1 -6.68 22.13 6.16
C MET A 1 -5.62 23.16 6.48
N LYS A 2 -5.73 23.95 7.55
CA LYS A 2 -4.58 24.71 8.04
C LYS A 2 -3.75 23.70 8.84
N PHE A 3 -2.63 23.25 8.29
CA PHE A 3 -1.65 22.51 9.06
C PHE A 3 -1.05 23.50 10.06
N ASP A 4 -1.21 23.21 11.35
CA ASP A 4 -0.58 24.02 12.38
C ASP A 4 0.90 23.64 12.44
N THR A 5 1.75 24.48 11.84
CA THR A 5 3.21 24.29 11.83
C THR A 5 3.82 24.32 13.22
N ARG A 6 3.07 24.73 14.26
CA ARG A 6 3.49 24.64 15.66
C ARG A 6 3.56 23.21 16.16
N VAL A 7 2.96 22.22 15.50
CA VAL A 7 3.06 20.82 15.99
C VAL A 7 4.51 20.31 15.93
N ILE A 8 5.29 20.73 14.92
CA ILE A 8 6.71 20.36 14.80
C ILE A 8 7.54 20.92 15.97
N SER A 9 7.22 22.11 16.48
CA SER A 9 7.94 22.70 17.61
C SER A 9 7.63 22.04 18.96
N HIS A 10 6.62 21.17 19.02
CA HIS A 10 6.29 20.39 20.22
C HIS A 10 6.90 18.99 20.20
N ILE A 11 7.45 18.54 19.06
CA ILE A 11 8.23 17.30 18.99
C ILE A 11 9.59 17.62 19.63
N PRO A 12 9.94 17.03 20.78
CA PRO A 12 11.24 17.23 21.38
C PRO A 12 12.34 16.92 20.36
N LYS A 13 13.33 17.82 20.21
CA LYS A 13 14.41 17.66 19.21
C LYS A 13 15.21 16.38 19.39
N HIS A 14 15.28 15.84 20.60
CA HIS A 14 15.94 14.56 20.86
C HIS A 14 15.18 13.36 20.26
N LEU A 15 13.87 13.45 20.01
CA LEU A 15 13.12 12.42 19.26
C LEU A 15 13.45 12.43 17.76
N LEU A 16 14.07 13.50 17.28
CA LEU A 16 14.65 13.60 15.93
C LEU A 16 16.13 13.20 15.92
N ASP A 17 16.74 12.99 17.09
CA ASP A 17 18.15 12.67 17.26
C ASP A 17 18.34 11.16 17.46
N ARG A 18 19.14 10.52 16.60
CA ARG A 18 19.18 9.06 16.41
C ARG A 18 19.70 8.29 17.64
N ARG A 19 20.42 8.93 18.56
CA ARG A 19 21.20 8.24 19.62
C ARG A 19 20.44 7.95 20.93
N GLU A 20 19.44 8.75 21.29
CA GLU A 20 18.64 8.50 22.52
C GLU A 20 17.54 7.45 22.31
N ILE A 21 17.19 7.17 21.06
CA ILE A 21 16.18 6.17 20.65
C ILE A 21 16.60 4.74 21.06
N VAL A 22 17.90 4.46 21.04
CA VAL A 22 18.51 3.11 21.08
C VAL A 22 18.39 2.47 22.46
N GLN A 23 18.71 3.22 23.51
CA GLN A 23 18.85 2.66 24.86
C GLN A 23 17.50 2.34 25.52
N THR A 24 16.42 2.99 25.07
CA THR A 24 15.12 2.94 25.76
C THR A 24 14.09 2.00 25.15
N ALA A 25 14.23 1.68 23.86
CA ALA A 25 13.48 0.59 23.23
C ALA A 25 13.84 -0.76 23.89
N HIS A 26 15.13 -0.98 24.16
CA HIS A 26 15.65 -2.22 24.76
C HIS A 26 15.04 -2.55 26.13
N ASN A 27 14.80 -1.55 26.98
CA ASN A 27 14.30 -1.76 28.35
C ASN A 27 12.80 -2.06 28.45
N THR A 28 11.99 -1.61 27.48
CA THR A 28 10.52 -1.79 27.53
C THR A 28 10.10 -3.18 27.06
N LEU A 29 10.96 -3.85 26.28
CA LEU A 29 10.75 -5.16 25.66
C LEU A 29 10.70 -6.35 26.64
N GLN A 30 11.27 -6.22 27.84
CA GLN A 30 11.30 -7.31 28.82
C GLN A 30 9.94 -7.58 29.49
N GLN A 31 8.92 -6.71 29.30
CA GLN A 31 7.67 -6.78 30.07
C GLN A 31 6.45 -7.41 29.35
N GLU A 32 6.44 -7.58 28.02
CA GLU A 32 5.27 -8.16 27.32
C GLU A 32 5.46 -9.64 26.91
N LYS A 33 5.63 -10.53 27.90
CA LYS A 33 5.40 -11.98 27.68
C LYS A 33 3.90 -12.29 27.80
N LEU A 34 3.13 -11.91 26.77
CA LEU A 34 1.73 -12.31 26.64
C LEU A 34 1.61 -13.70 26.00
N ASN A 35 1.09 -14.64 26.79
CA ASN A 35 0.69 -16.01 26.44
C ASN A 35 0.17 -16.12 24.99
N ASN A 36 0.89 -16.85 24.14
CA ASN A 36 0.42 -17.25 22.81
C ASN A 36 1.08 -18.56 22.34
N THR A 37 0.30 -19.35 21.61
CA THR A 37 0.65 -20.70 21.15
C THR A 37 1.84 -20.68 20.20
N LYS A 38 2.95 -21.32 20.58
CA LYS A 38 4.13 -21.53 19.72
C LYS A 38 3.77 -22.45 18.55
N LEU A 39 4.22 -22.13 17.34
CA LEU A 39 4.04 -23.02 16.18
C LEU A 39 5.05 -24.17 16.26
N LYS A 40 4.62 -25.37 15.85
CA LYS A 40 5.50 -26.53 15.78
C LYS A 40 6.40 -26.43 14.55
N VAL A 41 7.55 -27.10 14.60
CA VAL A 41 8.41 -27.35 13.44
C VAL A 41 7.58 -28.02 12.34
N ASN A 42 7.71 -27.53 11.11
CA ASN A 42 7.02 -28.10 9.97
C ASN A 42 8.07 -28.60 8.96
N PRO A 43 8.28 -29.93 8.87
CA PRO A 43 9.31 -30.54 8.00
C PRO A 43 9.18 -30.19 6.51
N THR A 44 8.02 -29.68 6.07
CA THR A 44 7.85 -29.23 4.68
C THR A 44 8.68 -28.00 4.34
N PHE A 45 9.14 -27.24 5.33
CA PHE A 45 10.00 -26.06 5.13
C PHE A 45 11.50 -26.36 5.24
N GLU A 46 11.88 -27.63 5.39
CA GLU A 46 13.26 -28.02 5.18
C GLU A 46 13.65 -27.78 3.72
N LYS A 47 14.86 -27.26 3.49
CA LYS A 47 15.39 -27.01 2.14
C LYS A 47 15.25 -28.22 1.22
N SER A 48 15.53 -29.42 1.75
CA SER A 48 15.44 -30.70 1.04
C SER A 48 14.01 -31.06 0.57
N SER A 49 13.00 -30.54 1.26
CA SER A 49 11.58 -30.67 0.92
C SER A 49 11.16 -29.60 -0.08
N LEU A 50 11.57 -28.34 0.15
CA LEU A 50 11.22 -27.19 -0.66
C LEU A 50 11.73 -27.31 -2.11
N GLN A 51 12.97 -27.77 -2.29
CA GLN A 51 13.56 -27.94 -3.62
C GLN A 51 12.84 -28.96 -4.52
N LYS A 52 11.97 -29.80 -3.94
CA LYS A 52 11.15 -30.76 -4.70
C LYS A 52 9.85 -30.16 -5.23
N ILE A 53 9.52 -28.94 -4.81
CA ILE A 53 8.32 -28.21 -5.25
C ILE A 53 8.64 -27.55 -6.58
N GLN A 54 7.75 -27.74 -7.57
CA GLN A 54 7.90 -27.15 -8.90
C GLN A 54 8.18 -25.64 -8.82
N GLY A 55 9.24 -25.20 -9.51
CA GLY A 55 9.72 -23.82 -9.56
C GLY A 55 10.73 -23.43 -8.47
N HIS A 56 10.96 -24.30 -7.47
CA HIS A 56 11.89 -24.06 -6.35
C HIS A 56 13.18 -24.88 -6.49
N GLU A 57 13.40 -25.50 -7.66
CA GLU A 57 14.57 -26.35 -7.93
C GLU A 57 15.88 -25.56 -7.75
N TRP A 58 15.88 -24.27 -8.10
CA TRP A 58 17.02 -23.36 -7.94
C TRP A 58 17.58 -23.31 -6.51
N MET A 59 16.78 -23.64 -5.49
CA MET A 59 17.24 -23.68 -4.10
C MET A 59 18.33 -24.74 -3.86
N SER A 60 18.44 -25.78 -4.71
CA SER A 60 19.53 -26.76 -4.60
C SER A 60 20.90 -26.17 -4.96
N ASP A 61 20.90 -25.14 -5.80
CA ASP A 61 22.10 -24.56 -6.39
C ASP A 61 22.63 -23.38 -5.58
N VAL A 62 21.83 -22.88 -4.64
CA VAL A 62 22.18 -21.78 -3.73
C VAL A 62 22.65 -22.36 -2.40
N ASP A 63 23.86 -22.05 -1.97
CA ASP A 63 24.33 -22.34 -0.62
C ASP A 63 23.59 -21.46 0.38
N MET A 64 22.90 -22.08 1.34
CA MET A 64 22.12 -21.37 2.35
C MET A 64 22.51 -21.94 3.70
N THR A 65 22.88 -21.07 4.64
CA THR A 65 23.36 -21.47 5.97
C THR A 65 22.60 -20.75 7.08
N LEU A 66 22.06 -21.53 8.01
CA LEU A 66 21.57 -21.02 9.30
C LEU A 66 22.78 -20.89 10.25
N ILE A 67 23.10 -19.68 10.69
CA ILE A 67 24.12 -19.43 11.69
C ILE A 67 23.41 -19.23 13.02
N GLU A 68 23.55 -20.19 13.94
CA GLU A 68 23.07 -20.07 15.32
C GLU A 68 24.25 -19.71 16.25
N PRO A 69 24.01 -19.05 17.39
CA PRO A 69 25.09 -18.72 18.30
C PRO A 69 25.68 -20.00 18.92
N GLU A 70 27.02 -20.05 18.99
CA GLU A 70 27.74 -21.21 19.55
C GLU A 70 27.57 -21.34 21.08
N SER A 71 27.22 -20.23 21.73
CA SER A 71 27.11 -20.09 23.17
C SER A 71 26.00 -19.10 23.53
N SER A 72 25.46 -19.21 24.74
CA SER A 72 24.52 -18.23 25.28
C SER A 72 25.19 -16.97 25.84
N GLU A 73 26.52 -16.97 25.96
CA GLU A 73 27.29 -15.84 26.50
C GLU A 73 27.49 -14.75 25.44
N GLU A 74 27.19 -13.49 25.79
CA GLU A 74 27.25 -12.34 24.87
C GLU A 74 28.64 -12.17 24.23
N LEU A 75 29.71 -12.32 25.01
CA LEU A 75 31.09 -12.15 24.53
C LEU A 75 31.51 -13.20 23.49
N ASP A 76 31.02 -14.44 23.65
CA ASP A 76 31.29 -15.51 22.68
C ASP A 76 30.55 -15.22 21.37
N GLN A 77 29.31 -14.70 21.47
CA GLN A 77 28.52 -14.30 20.32
C GLN A 77 29.13 -13.10 19.58
N GLU A 78 29.63 -12.10 20.31
CA GLU A 78 30.36 -10.97 19.73
C GLU A 78 31.55 -11.46 18.90
N THR A 79 32.36 -12.35 19.48
CA THR A 79 33.54 -12.94 18.80
C THR A 79 33.11 -13.71 17.55
N GLN A 80 32.07 -14.55 17.64
CA GLN A 80 31.55 -15.30 16.50
C GLN A 80 31.06 -14.38 15.37
N LEU A 81 30.40 -13.27 15.70
CA LEU A 81 29.91 -12.30 14.72
C LEU A 81 31.03 -11.46 14.11
N GLU A 82 32.12 -11.20 14.84
CA GLU A 82 33.33 -10.58 14.29
C GLU A 82 34.00 -11.49 13.25
N GLU A 83 34.16 -12.78 13.57
CA GLU A 83 34.68 -13.79 12.64
C GLU A 83 33.77 -13.93 11.39
N LEU A 84 32.45 -13.87 11.59
CA LEU A 84 31.50 -13.86 10.48
C LEU A 84 31.70 -12.66 9.55
N ILE A 85 31.97 -11.47 10.09
CA ILE A 85 32.29 -10.30 9.25
C ILE A 85 33.50 -10.58 8.37
N GLU A 86 34.58 -11.16 8.92
CA GLU A 86 35.79 -11.50 8.15
C GLU A 86 35.49 -12.53 7.05
N LEU A 87 34.67 -13.54 7.37
CA LEU A 87 34.19 -14.52 6.40
C LEU A 87 33.42 -13.84 5.26
N LEU A 88 32.46 -12.97 5.58
CA LEU A 88 31.65 -12.25 4.59
C LEU A 88 32.51 -11.32 3.71
N GLU A 89 33.53 -10.67 4.28
CA GLU A 89 34.49 -9.84 3.53
C GLU A 89 35.33 -10.70 2.57
N GLY A 90 35.77 -11.88 3.01
CA GLY A 90 36.54 -12.82 2.20
C GLY A 90 35.75 -13.48 1.07
N GLU A 91 34.43 -13.64 1.25
CA GLU A 91 33.52 -14.23 0.26
C GLU A 91 32.95 -13.24 -0.74
N ALA A 92 32.96 -11.95 -0.42
CA ALA A 92 32.39 -10.92 -1.27
C ALA A 92 33.12 -10.86 -2.63
N ILE A 93 32.44 -11.34 -3.66
CA ILE A 93 32.98 -11.41 -5.02
C ILE A 93 33.09 -10.01 -5.64
N TYR A 94 32.10 -9.15 -5.36
CA TYR A 94 32.00 -7.82 -5.95
C TYR A 94 32.34 -6.73 -4.95
N LYS A 95 32.90 -5.64 -5.47
CA LYS A 95 33.07 -4.40 -4.71
C LYS A 95 32.34 -3.24 -5.38
N SER A 96 32.12 -2.18 -4.60
CA SER A 96 31.30 -1.04 -4.97
C SER A 96 31.92 -0.16 -6.05
N LYS A 97 33.22 -0.28 -6.28
CA LYS A 97 33.95 0.51 -7.29
C LYS A 97 33.55 0.09 -8.72
N GLU A 98 33.19 -1.17 -8.89
CA GLU A 98 32.77 -1.80 -10.14
C GLU A 98 31.44 -1.24 -10.62
N ILE A 99 30.58 -0.78 -9.71
CA ILE A 99 29.34 -0.06 -10.02
C ILE A 99 29.52 1.47 -9.97
N GLY A 100 30.76 1.98 -10.04
CA GLY A 100 31.05 3.41 -10.13
C GLY A 100 30.94 4.19 -8.82
N GLN A 101 31.02 3.53 -7.66
CA GLN A 101 31.19 4.20 -6.36
C GLN A 101 32.65 4.62 -6.13
N ALA A 102 32.83 5.70 -5.38
CA ALA A 102 34.16 6.26 -5.12
C ALA A 102 34.96 5.46 -4.09
N LYS A 103 34.28 4.96 -3.05
CA LYS A 103 34.88 4.08 -2.04
C LYS A 103 34.76 2.64 -2.53
N GLU A 104 35.84 1.87 -2.41
CA GLU A 104 35.86 0.44 -2.68
C GLU A 104 35.56 -0.31 -1.37
N VAL A 105 34.39 -0.94 -1.31
CA VAL A 105 33.95 -1.80 -0.20
C VAL A 105 33.23 -3.02 -0.78
N PRO A 106 33.27 -4.17 -0.10
CA PRO A 106 32.55 -5.38 -0.51
C PRO A 106 31.02 -5.16 -0.56
N LEU A 107 30.33 -5.85 -1.47
CA LEU A 107 28.87 -5.85 -1.57
C LEU A 107 28.26 -6.93 -0.67
N LEU A 108 27.12 -6.62 -0.06
CA LEU A 108 26.35 -7.56 0.74
C LEU A 108 24.86 -7.24 0.62
N ALA A 109 24.03 -8.21 0.26
CA ALA A 109 22.58 -8.02 0.35
C ALA A 109 22.11 -8.25 1.79
N LEU A 110 21.13 -7.46 2.23
CA LEU A 110 20.55 -7.53 3.57
C LEU A 110 19.03 -7.44 3.47
N ASP A 111 18.35 -8.29 4.23
CA ASP A 111 16.90 -8.27 4.45
C ASP A 111 16.61 -8.60 5.94
N LEU A 112 15.49 -8.10 6.46
CA LEU A 112 15.09 -8.33 7.85
C LEU A 112 13.74 -9.03 7.97
N GLU A 113 13.69 -10.05 8.81
CA GLU A 113 12.45 -10.64 9.25
C GLU A 113 11.96 -9.99 10.54
N ALA A 114 10.65 -9.75 10.66
CA ALA A 114 10.12 -8.91 11.71
C ALA A 114 8.78 -9.38 12.30
N THR A 115 8.40 -8.81 13.45
CA THR A 115 7.13 -9.13 14.13
C THR A 115 5.89 -8.49 13.48
N GLY A 116 6.06 -7.60 12.50
CA GLY A 116 4.97 -6.87 11.88
C GLY A 116 5.42 -5.93 10.77
N LEU A 117 4.51 -5.10 10.25
CA LEU A 117 4.78 -4.17 9.15
C LEU A 117 4.78 -2.69 9.60
N ASP A 118 4.52 -2.41 10.87
CA ASP A 118 4.39 -1.06 11.39
C ASP A 118 5.76 -0.53 11.83
N THR A 119 6.37 0.30 10.98
CA THR A 119 7.67 0.93 11.24
C THR A 119 7.56 2.24 12.04
N THR A 120 6.38 2.57 12.56
CA THR A 120 6.20 3.78 13.37
C THR A 120 6.66 3.58 14.82
N VAL A 121 6.81 4.72 15.50
CA VAL A 121 7.20 4.76 16.91
C VAL A 121 6.17 5.42 17.81
N ARG A 122 6.14 5.01 19.08
CA ARG A 122 5.32 5.58 20.15
C ARG A 122 6.20 6.10 21.29
N LEU A 123 5.67 7.05 22.06
CA LEU A 123 6.27 7.47 23.33
C LEU A 123 5.52 6.88 24.52
N ASN A 124 6.22 6.18 25.40
CA ASN A 124 5.65 5.66 26.64
C ASN A 124 6.69 5.71 27.76
N GLY A 125 6.32 6.27 28.91
CA GLY A 125 7.25 6.61 29.98
C GLY A 125 8.33 7.62 29.56
N GLY A 126 8.08 8.45 28.54
CA GLY A 126 9.09 9.32 27.91
C GLY A 126 10.06 8.63 26.94
N ASN A 127 9.84 7.34 26.66
CA ASN A 127 10.75 6.50 25.90
C ASN A 127 10.19 6.21 24.50
N ILE A 128 11.04 6.18 23.49
CA ILE A 128 10.64 5.74 22.15
C ILE A 128 10.51 4.22 22.12
N ILE A 129 9.37 3.75 21.62
CA ILE A 129 9.04 2.33 21.46
C ILE A 129 8.75 2.06 20.00
N ALA A 130 9.54 1.16 19.40
CA ALA A 130 9.26 0.58 18.10
C ALA A 130 8.00 -0.31 18.17
N GLN A 131 7.16 -0.28 17.14
CA GLN A 131 5.99 -1.17 17.06
C GLN A 131 6.33 -2.56 16.51
N THR A 132 7.47 -2.66 15.82
CA THR A 132 7.93 -3.85 15.13
C THR A 132 9.35 -4.17 15.60
N GLU A 133 9.62 -5.45 15.83
CA GLU A 133 10.90 -5.97 16.33
C GLU A 133 11.57 -6.82 15.26
N ILE A 134 12.91 -6.80 15.24
CA ILE A 134 13.72 -7.66 14.38
C ILE A 134 13.71 -9.07 14.94
N VAL A 135 13.40 -10.04 14.09
CA VAL A 135 13.29 -11.47 14.41
C VAL A 135 14.43 -12.28 13.80
N GLY A 136 14.85 -11.91 12.59
CA GLY A 136 15.94 -12.57 11.88
C GLY A 136 16.67 -11.59 10.96
N VAL A 137 17.95 -11.84 10.74
CA VAL A 137 18.80 -11.09 9.81
C VAL A 137 19.19 -12.02 8.67
N CYS A 138 18.91 -11.58 7.44
CA CYS A 138 19.18 -12.32 6.23
C CYS A 138 20.30 -11.61 5.46
N LEU A 139 21.38 -12.33 5.13
CA LEU A 139 22.53 -11.77 4.41
C LEU A 139 22.83 -12.59 3.16
N ALA A 140 23.40 -11.98 2.12
CA ALA A 140 23.93 -12.72 0.98
C ALA A 140 25.17 -12.04 0.38
N THR A 141 26.23 -12.82 0.15
CA THR A 141 27.48 -12.38 -0.49
C THR A 141 27.45 -12.54 -2.01
N SER A 142 26.49 -13.32 -2.53
CA SER A 142 26.21 -13.50 -3.95
C SER A 142 24.78 -14.01 -4.18
N SER A 143 24.35 -14.17 -5.43
CA SER A 143 23.06 -14.81 -5.73
C SER A 143 23.00 -16.30 -5.37
N ASP A 144 24.16 -16.92 -5.12
CA ASP A 144 24.28 -18.35 -4.85
C ASP A 144 24.75 -18.65 -3.42
N LYS A 145 24.85 -17.62 -2.55
CA LYS A 145 25.25 -17.81 -1.15
C LYS A 145 24.54 -16.86 -0.19
N GLY A 146 23.81 -17.44 0.77
CA GLY A 146 23.02 -16.70 1.77
C GLY A 146 23.15 -17.25 3.19
N TYR A 147 22.94 -16.36 4.16
CA TYR A 147 23.03 -16.61 5.59
C TYR A 147 21.78 -16.13 6.30
N TYR A 148 21.39 -16.84 7.36
CA TYR A 148 20.31 -16.44 8.25
C TYR A 148 20.78 -16.47 9.70
N LEU A 149 20.55 -15.37 10.42
CA LEU A 149 20.89 -15.22 11.83
C LEU A 149 19.58 -15.05 12.64
N PRO A 150 19.22 -15.99 13.53
CA PRO A 150 18.01 -15.91 14.34
C PRO A 150 18.22 -14.96 15.54
N VAL A 151 17.21 -14.14 15.84
CA VAL A 151 17.27 -13.13 16.91
C VAL A 151 16.10 -13.25 17.88
N ARG A 152 14.87 -13.52 17.40
CA ARG A 152 13.67 -13.61 18.27
C ARG A 152 12.71 -14.74 17.90
N HIS A 153 13.25 -15.88 17.46
CA HIS A 153 12.45 -17.07 17.18
C HIS A 153 12.07 -17.85 18.43
N THR A 154 11.08 -18.73 18.28
CA THR A 154 10.84 -19.75 19.29
C THR A 154 11.93 -20.83 19.22
N GLU A 155 12.62 -21.07 20.33
CA GLU A 155 13.69 -22.09 20.45
C GLU A 155 13.14 -23.52 20.62
N ILE A 156 11.93 -23.80 20.13
CA ILE A 156 11.30 -25.13 20.26
C ILE A 156 12.00 -26.20 19.41
N ASP A 157 12.78 -25.78 18.43
CA ASP A 157 13.59 -26.60 17.54
C ASP A 157 15.05 -26.77 18.01
N GLY A 158 15.37 -26.23 19.19
CA GLY A 158 16.70 -26.25 19.80
C GLY A 158 17.68 -25.23 19.20
N VAL A 159 17.23 -24.37 18.29
CA VAL A 159 18.07 -23.30 17.72
C VAL A 159 18.05 -22.11 18.66
N LEU A 160 19.24 -21.66 19.08
CA LEU A 160 19.40 -20.48 19.92
C LEU A 160 19.25 -19.19 19.11
N ASN A 161 18.90 -18.09 19.78
CA ASN A 161 18.91 -16.76 19.19
C ASN A 161 20.14 -15.96 19.64
N PHE A 162 20.68 -15.13 18.74
CA PHE A 162 21.66 -14.11 19.11
C PHE A 162 21.05 -13.09 20.07
N ASP A 163 21.87 -12.58 21.00
CA ASP A 163 21.48 -11.46 21.84
C ASP A 163 21.16 -10.24 20.97
N TYR A 164 20.14 -9.50 21.39
CA TYR A 164 19.62 -8.39 20.63
C TYR A 164 20.63 -7.24 20.52
N THR A 165 21.34 -6.93 21.60
CA THR A 165 22.32 -5.83 21.63
C THR A 165 23.52 -6.18 20.76
N VAL A 166 24.05 -7.39 20.93
CA VAL A 166 25.16 -7.93 20.13
C VAL A 166 24.83 -7.92 18.64
N MET A 167 23.59 -8.30 18.27
CA MET A 167 23.12 -8.25 16.90
C MET A 167 23.03 -6.83 16.32
N LEU A 168 22.57 -5.85 17.11
CA LEU A 168 22.52 -4.45 16.66
C LEU A 168 23.92 -3.87 16.40
N GLU A 169 24.90 -4.22 17.23
CA GLU A 169 26.30 -3.84 17.04
C GLU A 169 26.89 -4.48 15.77
N PHE A 170 26.63 -5.78 15.57
CA PHE A 170 26.99 -6.48 14.33
C PHE A 170 26.38 -5.78 13.10
N LEU A 171 25.09 -5.46 13.12
CA LEU A 171 24.42 -4.76 12.02
C LEU A 171 25.01 -3.36 11.75
N GLU A 172 25.44 -2.64 12.79
CA GLU A 172 26.15 -1.37 12.63
C GLU A 172 27.52 -1.59 11.95
N ASN A 173 28.25 -2.64 12.33
CA ASN A 173 29.53 -3.00 11.72
C ASN A 173 29.38 -3.46 10.26
N VAL A 174 28.34 -4.22 9.94
CA VAL A 174 27.97 -4.56 8.55
C VAL A 174 27.82 -3.28 7.72
N HIS A 175 27.11 -2.28 8.23
CA HIS A 175 26.90 -1.01 7.52
C HIS A 175 28.14 -0.12 7.40
N LYS A 176 29.16 -0.33 8.25
CA LYS A 176 30.46 0.38 8.16
C LYS A 176 31.36 -0.25 7.10
N LYS A 177 31.33 -1.58 6.97
CA LYS A 177 32.25 -2.38 6.15
C LYS A 177 31.73 -2.67 4.74
N PHE A 178 30.42 -2.85 4.56
CA PHE A 178 29.83 -3.27 3.29
C PHE A 178 29.03 -2.17 2.60
N PHE A 179 28.91 -2.28 1.27
CA PHE A 179 27.88 -1.60 0.48
C PHE A 179 26.62 -2.47 0.47
N THR A 180 25.59 -2.06 1.20
CA THR A 180 24.42 -2.91 1.44
C THR A 180 23.38 -2.83 0.32
N ILE A 181 22.87 -3.98 -0.12
CA ILE A 181 21.86 -4.09 -1.16
C ILE A 181 20.55 -4.55 -0.53
N TYR A 182 19.48 -3.82 -0.83
CA TYR A 182 18.14 -4.10 -0.32
C TYR A 182 17.16 -4.35 -1.47
N HIS A 183 16.00 -4.91 -1.13
CA HIS A 183 14.80 -4.79 -1.95
C HIS A 183 13.74 -4.06 -1.13
N HIS A 184 13.28 -2.89 -1.61
CA HIS A 184 12.37 -2.04 -0.84
C HIS A 184 13.00 -1.57 0.49
N ALA A 185 14.18 -0.97 0.35
CA ALA A 185 15.06 -0.52 1.43
C ALA A 185 14.40 0.43 2.45
N GLU A 186 13.24 1.01 2.10
CA GLU A 186 12.48 1.89 2.97
C GLU A 186 12.14 1.20 4.30
N TYR A 187 11.78 -0.08 4.24
CA TYR A 187 11.34 -0.85 5.38
C TYR A 187 12.50 -1.23 6.30
N ASP A 188 13.48 -1.99 5.80
CA ASP A 188 14.58 -2.53 6.61
C ASP A 188 15.41 -1.42 7.23
N ARG A 189 15.74 -0.39 6.44
CA ARG A 189 16.52 0.74 6.94
C ARG A 189 15.74 1.50 8.01
N GLU A 190 14.42 1.60 7.92
CA GLU A 190 13.64 2.27 8.97
C GLU A 190 13.61 1.44 10.24
N LEU A 191 13.41 0.13 10.12
CA LEU A 191 13.48 -0.80 11.25
C LEU A 191 14.85 -0.75 11.95
N LEU A 192 15.95 -0.78 11.19
CA LEU A 192 17.31 -0.59 11.71
C LEU A 192 17.46 0.77 12.43
N SER A 193 16.93 1.84 11.85
CA SER A 193 17.05 3.19 12.42
C SER A 193 16.27 3.37 13.72
N ILE A 194 15.08 2.77 13.84
CA ILE A 194 14.26 2.86 15.07
C ILE A 194 14.84 1.99 16.19
N HIS A 195 15.56 0.93 15.84
CA HIS A 195 16.33 0.10 16.78
C HIS A 195 17.74 0.63 17.05
N GLY A 196 18.08 1.78 16.49
CA GLY A 196 19.30 2.52 16.84
C GLY A 196 20.56 2.17 16.06
N VAL A 197 20.45 1.33 15.03
CA VAL A 197 21.58 1.02 14.15
C VAL A 197 21.94 2.27 13.34
N ASN A 198 23.17 2.76 13.54
CA ASN A 198 23.64 3.93 12.83
C ASN A 198 24.16 3.58 11.43
N MET A 199 23.31 3.79 10.41
CA MET A 199 23.68 3.52 9.03
C MET A 199 24.15 4.78 8.29
N PRO A 200 25.14 4.67 7.39
CA PRO A 200 25.50 5.73 6.45
C PRO A 200 24.36 6.01 5.47
N ASP A 201 24.16 7.29 5.13
CA ASP A 201 23.02 7.72 4.31
C ASP A 201 23.13 7.32 2.82
N ILE A 202 24.32 7.04 2.28
CA ILE A 202 24.55 6.86 0.82
C ILE A 202 25.23 5.53 0.45
N LEU A 203 25.69 4.72 1.41
CA LEU A 203 26.34 3.43 1.11
C LEU A 203 25.33 2.28 1.00
N TYR A 204 24.36 2.40 0.09
CA TYR A 204 23.42 1.30 -0.19
C TYR A 204 22.79 1.35 -1.59
N SER A 205 22.09 0.27 -1.94
CA SER A 205 21.30 0.08 -3.15
C SER A 205 19.89 -0.43 -2.83
N ASP A 206 18.93 -0.17 -3.72
CA ASP A 206 17.59 -0.76 -3.67
C ASP A 206 17.19 -1.31 -5.05
N THR A 207 17.05 -2.62 -5.15
CA THR A 207 16.68 -3.32 -6.38
C THR A 207 15.28 -2.98 -6.89
N MET A 208 14.34 -2.61 -6.02
CA MET A 208 13.00 -2.15 -6.44
C MET A 208 13.12 -0.81 -7.19
N HIS A 209 13.93 0.11 -6.68
CA HIS A 209 14.19 1.39 -7.34
C HIS A 209 14.97 1.23 -8.65
N LEU A 210 15.92 0.29 -8.70
CA LEU A 210 16.60 -0.07 -9.95
C LEU A 210 15.62 -0.61 -10.98
N ALA A 211 14.72 -1.53 -10.60
CA ALA A 211 13.68 -2.06 -11.47
C ALA A 211 12.75 -0.95 -12.01
N ILE A 212 12.37 0.03 -11.17
CA ILE A 212 11.57 1.19 -11.60
C ILE A 212 12.34 2.04 -12.62
N ASN A 213 13.62 2.33 -12.36
CA ASN A 213 14.45 3.10 -13.28
C ASN A 213 14.73 2.36 -14.61
N HIS A 214 14.78 1.03 -14.59
CA HIS A 214 14.79 0.16 -15.78
C HIS A 214 13.45 0.12 -16.54
N GLY A 215 12.42 0.84 -16.08
CA GLY A 215 11.11 0.89 -16.71
C GLY A 215 10.25 -0.37 -16.48
N LEU A 216 10.69 -1.29 -15.61
CA LEU A 216 10.00 -2.57 -15.38
C LEU A 216 8.60 -2.35 -14.79
N ARG A 217 8.40 -1.26 -14.03
CA ARG A 217 7.07 -0.91 -13.49
C ARG A 217 6.05 -0.57 -14.57
N ASP A 218 6.48 0.07 -15.65
CA ASP A 218 5.58 0.40 -16.76
C ASP A 218 5.27 -0.82 -17.62
N MET A 219 6.23 -1.74 -17.75
CA MET A 219 6.08 -3.00 -18.49
C MET A 219 5.21 -4.00 -17.73
N PHE A 220 5.55 -4.29 -16.48
CA PHE A 220 4.94 -5.38 -15.71
C PHE A 220 3.82 -4.94 -14.77
N ARG A 221 3.71 -3.64 -14.44
CA ARG A 221 2.83 -3.10 -13.39
C ARG A 221 3.13 -3.59 -11.96
N GLN A 222 4.08 -4.49 -11.78
CA GLN A 222 4.52 -5.04 -10.49
C GLN A 222 6.05 -5.06 -10.42
N VAL A 223 6.61 -4.70 -9.26
CA VAL A 223 8.07 -4.63 -9.03
C VAL A 223 8.49 -5.22 -7.67
N GLY A 224 7.63 -6.07 -7.08
CA GLY A 224 7.96 -6.73 -5.82
C GLY A 224 8.92 -7.91 -6.03
N LEU A 225 9.72 -8.22 -5.00
CA LEU A 225 10.80 -9.21 -5.04
C LEU A 225 10.37 -10.55 -5.65
N LYS A 226 9.24 -11.11 -5.18
CA LYS A 226 8.73 -12.41 -5.65
C LYS A 226 8.46 -12.43 -7.15
N PHE A 227 7.79 -11.38 -7.64
CA PHE A 227 7.48 -11.24 -9.06
C PHE A 227 8.76 -11.04 -9.88
N LEU A 228 9.65 -10.15 -9.45
CA LEU A 228 10.89 -9.89 -10.19
C LEU A 228 11.83 -11.09 -10.18
N SER A 229 11.90 -11.86 -9.10
CA SER A 229 12.74 -13.05 -9.03
C SER A 229 12.25 -14.13 -9.99
N GLU A 230 10.94 -14.31 -10.12
CA GLU A 230 10.37 -15.25 -11.09
C GLU A 230 10.60 -14.77 -12.53
N GLU A 231 10.31 -13.50 -12.83
CA GLU A 231 10.40 -12.97 -14.21
C GLU A 231 11.83 -12.70 -14.69
N VAL A 232 12.73 -12.26 -13.80
CA VAL A 232 14.10 -11.85 -14.16
C VAL A 232 15.11 -12.96 -13.90
N LEU A 233 14.97 -13.71 -12.80
CA LEU A 233 15.92 -14.78 -12.42
C LEU A 233 15.41 -16.18 -12.76
N GLY A 234 14.13 -16.33 -13.12
CA GLY A 234 13.50 -17.65 -13.26
C GLY A 234 13.35 -18.39 -11.92
N ARG A 235 13.42 -17.67 -10.79
CA ARG A 235 13.39 -18.23 -9.43
C ARG A 235 12.03 -18.00 -8.79
N LYS A 236 11.22 -19.04 -8.68
CA LYS A 236 9.95 -18.96 -7.93
C LYS A 236 10.26 -18.95 -6.43
N MET A 237 9.81 -17.90 -5.75
CA MET A 237 10.02 -17.70 -4.33
C MET A 237 8.85 -18.22 -3.48
N LEU A 238 9.14 -18.53 -2.22
CA LEU A 238 8.12 -18.91 -1.24
C LEU A 238 7.26 -17.72 -0.86
N THR A 239 5.96 -17.96 -0.67
CA THR A 239 5.05 -16.94 -0.14
C THR A 239 4.96 -17.01 1.38
N ILE A 240 4.65 -15.86 2.00
CA ILE A 240 4.51 -15.81 3.45
C ILE A 240 3.30 -16.63 3.92
N GLU A 241 2.26 -16.71 3.09
CA GLU A 241 1.08 -17.54 3.32
C GLU A 241 1.41 -19.04 3.24
N GLN A 242 2.38 -19.43 2.39
CA GLN A 242 2.87 -20.80 2.37
C GLN A 242 3.57 -21.15 3.69
N LEU A 243 4.28 -20.20 4.32
CA LEU A 243 4.99 -20.39 5.58
C LEU A 243 4.07 -20.39 6.82
N LEU A 244 3.09 -19.47 6.86
CA LEU A 244 2.28 -19.16 8.05
C LEU A 244 0.79 -19.54 7.94
N GLY A 245 0.33 -19.97 6.76
CA GLY A 245 -1.08 -20.16 6.45
C GLY A 245 -1.79 -18.85 6.08
N SER A 246 -3.10 -18.92 5.79
CA SER A 246 -3.91 -17.81 5.26
C SER A 246 -4.27 -16.71 6.27
N LYS A 247 -3.51 -16.52 7.34
CA LYS A 247 -3.81 -15.49 8.35
C LYS A 247 -3.29 -14.12 7.89
N SER A 248 -4.10 -13.09 8.13
CA SER A 248 -3.86 -11.70 7.70
C SER A 248 -2.80 -10.94 8.50
N HIS A 249 -2.28 -11.50 9.60
CA HIS A 249 -1.29 -10.86 10.45
C HIS A 249 -0.09 -11.79 10.72
N VAL A 250 1.09 -11.29 10.39
CA VAL A 250 2.37 -12.00 10.33
C VAL A 250 3.15 -11.73 11.62
N ARG A 251 3.58 -12.77 12.32
CA ARG A 251 4.48 -12.70 13.47
C ARG A 251 5.57 -13.76 13.32
N PHE A 252 6.69 -13.39 12.69
CA PHE A 252 7.82 -14.30 12.44
C PHE A 252 8.41 -14.86 13.74
N ASP A 253 8.32 -14.10 14.83
CA ASP A 253 8.82 -14.50 16.17
C ASP A 253 8.15 -15.77 16.72
N ARG A 254 7.02 -16.17 16.13
CA ARG A 254 6.28 -17.39 16.52
C ARG A 254 6.75 -18.64 15.79
N LEU A 255 7.61 -18.49 14.78
CA LEU A 255 8.18 -19.60 14.03
C LEU A 255 9.44 -20.12 14.72
N PRO A 256 9.68 -21.44 14.67
CA PRO A 256 11.02 -22.00 14.85
C PRO A 256 11.96 -21.49 13.76
N ALA A 257 13.21 -21.19 14.09
CA ALA A 257 14.20 -20.68 13.14
C ALA A 257 14.41 -21.65 11.96
N LYS A 258 14.35 -22.98 12.22
CA LYS A 258 14.43 -24.03 11.18
C LYS A 258 13.35 -23.94 10.10
N ASN A 259 12.22 -23.30 10.38
CA ASN A 259 11.17 -23.08 9.38
C ASN A 259 11.37 -21.78 8.59
N ALA A 260 12.07 -20.78 9.15
CA ALA A 260 12.16 -19.43 8.58
C ALA A 260 13.43 -19.22 7.73
N TRP A 261 14.53 -19.89 8.07
CA TRP A 261 15.84 -19.54 7.52
C TRP A 261 15.96 -19.69 5.99
N VAL A 262 15.34 -20.71 5.38
CA VAL A 262 15.34 -20.87 3.91
C VAL A 262 14.59 -19.74 3.23
N TYR A 263 13.49 -19.28 3.84
CA TYR A 263 12.73 -18.13 3.35
C TYR A 263 13.60 -16.86 3.39
N GLY A 264 14.22 -16.57 4.54
CA GLY A 264 15.08 -15.39 4.69
C GLY A 264 16.31 -15.40 3.77
N CYS A 265 17.02 -16.54 3.69
CA CYS A 265 18.14 -16.68 2.75
C CYS A 265 17.69 -16.51 1.28
N SER A 266 16.51 -17.01 0.94
CA SER A 266 15.92 -16.82 -0.40
C SER A 266 15.73 -15.34 -0.70
N ASP A 267 15.18 -14.54 0.22
CA ASP A 267 14.92 -13.12 -0.01
C ASP A 267 16.23 -12.33 -0.21
N ALA A 268 17.27 -12.58 0.60
CA ALA A 268 18.58 -11.94 0.45
C ALA A 268 19.32 -12.36 -0.84
N THR A 269 19.34 -13.65 -1.18
CA THR A 269 20.05 -14.16 -2.39
C THR A 269 19.38 -13.74 -3.69
N ASN A 270 18.05 -13.67 -3.73
CA ASN A 270 17.32 -13.13 -4.88
C ASN A 270 17.49 -11.61 -4.99
N THR A 271 17.55 -10.90 -3.86
CA THR A 271 17.89 -9.47 -3.85
C THR A 271 19.28 -9.23 -4.47
N PHE A 272 20.28 -10.03 -4.09
CA PHE A 272 21.61 -9.93 -4.71
C PHE A 272 21.56 -10.27 -6.21
N GLY A 273 20.87 -11.34 -6.61
CA GLY A 273 20.76 -11.76 -8.01
C GLY A 273 20.07 -10.71 -8.90
N LEU A 274 19.01 -10.06 -8.40
CA LEU A 274 18.38 -8.95 -9.12
C LEU A 274 19.34 -7.77 -9.26
N PHE A 275 20.08 -7.45 -8.19
CA PHE A 275 21.09 -6.41 -8.26
C PHE A 275 22.13 -6.72 -9.33
N GLU A 276 22.60 -7.97 -9.40
CA GLU A 276 23.53 -8.41 -10.44
C GLU A 276 22.97 -8.21 -11.84
N GLN A 277 21.75 -8.69 -12.10
CA GLN A 277 21.11 -8.55 -13.42
C GLN A 277 20.89 -7.07 -13.83
N PHE A 278 20.68 -6.18 -12.86
CA PHE A 278 20.44 -4.76 -13.14
C PHE A 278 21.71 -3.94 -13.30
N THR A 279 22.87 -4.46 -12.90
CA THR A 279 24.13 -3.68 -12.83
C THR A 279 25.31 -4.30 -13.57
N TYR A 280 25.34 -5.62 -13.73
CA TYR A 280 26.39 -6.37 -14.42
C TYR A 280 25.80 -7.19 -15.58
N LYS A 281 26.61 -7.49 -16.60
CA LYS A 281 26.29 -8.51 -17.61
C LYS A 281 26.85 -9.87 -17.15
N THR A 282 26.29 -10.96 -17.68
CA THR A 282 26.94 -12.28 -17.62
C THR A 282 28.41 -12.14 -18.04
N ASP A 283 29.33 -12.54 -17.16
CA ASP A 283 30.80 -12.37 -17.18
C ASP A 283 31.39 -11.18 -16.38
N TYR A 284 30.68 -10.69 -15.36
CA TYR A 284 31.20 -9.80 -14.29
C TYR A 284 31.58 -8.36 -14.71
N GLU A 285 31.32 -7.95 -15.94
CA GLU A 285 31.60 -6.59 -16.40
C GLU A 285 30.36 -5.67 -16.30
N PRO A 286 30.51 -4.42 -15.81
CA PRO A 286 29.45 -3.42 -15.85
C PRO A 286 29.00 -3.15 -17.29
N THR A 287 27.70 -3.06 -17.53
CA THR A 287 27.17 -2.72 -18.86
C THR A 287 27.34 -1.22 -19.17
N GLU A 288 27.41 -0.86 -20.45
CA GLU A 288 27.31 0.55 -20.89
C GLU A 288 25.98 1.19 -20.44
N ASP A 289 24.94 0.36 -20.21
CA ASP A 289 23.62 0.75 -19.71
C ASP A 289 23.48 0.67 -18.18
N ASN A 290 24.57 0.45 -17.43
CA ASN A 290 24.51 0.36 -15.97
C ASN A 290 23.96 1.67 -15.39
N LEU A 291 22.78 1.60 -14.77
CA LEU A 291 22.09 2.78 -14.25
C LEU A 291 22.86 3.52 -13.15
N TYR A 292 23.75 2.87 -12.40
CA TYR A 292 24.63 3.55 -11.46
C TYR A 292 25.64 4.47 -12.14
N ILE A 293 25.96 4.19 -13.40
CA ILE A 293 26.86 4.98 -14.23
C ILE A 293 26.03 6.00 -15.02
N THR A 294 25.00 5.55 -15.73
CA THR A 294 24.23 6.38 -16.68
C THR A 294 23.21 7.30 -16.00
N SER A 295 22.63 6.89 -14.87
CA SER A 295 21.54 7.59 -14.15
C SER A 295 21.90 7.92 -12.69
N LYS A 296 23.20 8.03 -12.38
CA LYS A 296 23.73 8.22 -11.02
C LYS A 296 23.03 9.30 -10.21
N GLN A 297 22.74 10.45 -10.82
CA GLN A 297 22.11 11.58 -10.14
C GLN A 297 20.66 11.31 -9.76
N ALA A 298 19.89 10.64 -10.63
CA ALA A 298 18.50 10.30 -10.37
C ALA A 298 18.39 9.28 -9.23
N LEU A 299 19.20 8.20 -9.31
CA LEU A 299 19.25 7.19 -8.25
C LEU A 299 19.68 7.78 -6.91
N LEU A 300 20.67 8.67 -6.89
CA LEU A 300 21.10 9.35 -5.67
C LEU A 300 19.97 10.20 -5.07
N LEU A 301 19.21 10.91 -5.90
CA LEU A 301 18.08 11.73 -5.46
C LEU A 301 16.94 10.87 -4.91
N ASP A 302 16.62 9.75 -5.56
CA ASP A 302 15.62 8.79 -5.09
C ASP A 302 16.00 8.24 -3.71
N MET A 303 17.25 7.80 -3.55
CA MET A 303 17.80 7.28 -2.29
C MET A 303 17.79 8.33 -1.16
N GLN A 304 18.14 9.57 -1.46
CA GLN A 304 18.08 10.67 -0.49
C GLN A 304 16.64 10.99 -0.09
N THR A 305 15.73 11.02 -1.06
CA THR A 305 14.30 11.26 -0.82
C THR A 305 13.70 10.16 0.04
N MET A 306 14.10 8.90 -0.19
CA MET A 306 13.66 7.78 0.63
C MET A 306 14.13 7.93 2.09
N ASN A 307 15.40 8.29 2.33
CA ASN A 307 15.90 8.52 3.70
C ASN A 307 15.09 9.58 4.46
N HIS A 308 14.70 10.67 3.80
CA HIS A 308 13.86 11.69 4.43
C HIS A 308 12.41 11.22 4.61
N THR A 309 11.86 10.47 3.65
CA THR A 309 10.49 9.95 3.72
C THR A 309 10.31 9.01 4.91
N ARG A 310 11.26 8.08 5.12
CA ARG A 310 11.29 7.19 6.29
C ARG A 310 11.19 7.97 7.59
N SER A 311 12.05 8.97 7.77
CA SER A 311 12.07 9.82 8.96
C SER A 311 10.78 10.62 9.15
N MET A 312 10.14 11.08 8.07
CA MET A 312 8.87 11.80 8.13
C MET A 312 7.71 10.88 8.54
N LEU A 313 7.76 9.61 8.14
CA LEU A 313 6.72 8.63 8.41
C LEU A 313 6.80 8.03 9.82
N ARG A 314 8.00 7.93 10.40
CA ARG A 314 8.28 7.37 11.73
C ARG A 314 7.31 7.83 12.83
N VAL A 315 7.06 9.14 12.87
CA VAL A 315 6.24 9.79 13.90
C VAL A 315 4.77 9.87 13.45
N GLY A 316 4.43 9.53 12.21
CA GLY A 316 3.08 9.69 11.71
C GLY A 316 2.60 11.15 11.71
N VAL A 317 1.31 11.33 11.42
CA VAL A 317 0.70 12.65 11.20
C VAL A 317 -0.26 12.99 12.35
N PRO A 318 -0.16 14.17 12.96
CA PRO A 318 -1.07 14.60 14.02
C PRO A 318 -2.50 14.76 13.49
N VAL A 319 -3.48 14.27 14.25
CA VAL A 319 -4.90 14.34 13.94
C VAL A 319 -5.71 14.83 15.13
N ASP A 320 -6.76 15.60 14.84
CA ASP A 320 -7.78 15.93 15.83
C ASP A 320 -8.79 14.76 15.88
N LEU A 321 -8.55 13.80 16.78
CA LEU A 321 -9.35 12.58 16.89
C LEU A 321 -10.83 12.89 17.12
N LYS A 322 -11.11 13.84 18.03
CA LYS A 322 -12.49 14.27 18.33
C LYS A 322 -13.19 14.79 17.10
N ARG A 323 -12.50 15.60 16.28
CA ARG A 323 -13.06 16.11 15.03
C ARG A 323 -13.22 14.99 13.98
N ALA A 324 -12.29 14.05 13.92
CA ALA A 324 -12.35 12.90 13.02
C ALA A 324 -13.56 12.00 13.34
N GLU A 325 -13.76 11.65 14.61
CA GLU A 325 -14.92 10.87 15.06
C GLU A 325 -16.25 11.59 14.76
N ASN A 326 -16.31 12.90 15.04
CA ASN A 326 -17.52 13.69 14.74
C ASN A 326 -17.84 13.72 13.23
N ARG A 327 -16.81 13.74 12.38
CA ARG A 327 -16.97 13.62 10.93
C ARG A 327 -17.45 12.23 10.54
N LEU A 328 -16.84 11.18 11.09
CA LEU A 328 -17.25 9.80 10.84
C LEU A 328 -18.74 9.59 11.20
N ARG A 329 -19.18 10.05 12.38
CA ARG A 329 -20.61 10.06 12.77
C ARG A 329 -21.50 10.81 11.78
N THR A 330 -21.02 11.94 11.25
CA THR A 330 -21.77 12.73 10.26
C THR A 330 -21.93 11.94 8.95
N MET A 331 -20.89 11.23 8.54
CA MET A 331 -20.87 10.46 7.30
C MET A 331 -21.73 9.20 7.42
N ILE A 332 -21.62 8.44 8.53
CA ILE A 332 -22.52 7.32 8.84
C ILE A 332 -23.98 7.80 8.81
N ARG A 333 -24.29 8.94 9.46
CA ARG A 333 -25.65 9.49 9.45
C ARG A 333 -26.14 9.78 8.03
N ARG A 334 -25.31 10.39 7.18
CA ARG A 334 -25.66 10.66 5.77
C ARG A 334 -25.86 9.36 4.99
N ASN A 335 -25.00 8.38 5.21
CA ASN A 335 -25.07 7.08 4.57
C ASN A 335 -26.38 6.36 4.91
N LEU A 336 -26.79 6.33 6.19
CA LEU A 336 -28.07 5.74 6.63
C LEU A 336 -29.29 6.47 6.07
N ILE A 337 -29.24 7.80 6.00
CA ILE A 337 -30.31 8.60 5.35
C ILE A 337 -30.39 8.23 3.87
N LEU A 338 -29.26 8.24 3.14
CA LEU A 338 -29.22 7.89 1.73
C LEU A 338 -29.69 6.45 1.50
N TYR A 339 -29.24 5.52 2.34
CA TYR A 339 -29.68 4.12 2.30
C TYR A 339 -31.20 4.04 2.37
N THR A 340 -31.81 4.69 3.36
CA THR A 340 -33.27 4.73 3.54
C THR A 340 -33.99 5.38 2.35
N GLU A 341 -33.50 6.52 1.87
CA GLU A 341 -34.10 7.24 0.74
C GLU A 341 -33.97 6.46 -0.59
N ILE A 342 -32.90 5.70 -0.79
CA ILE A 342 -32.73 4.87 -1.99
C ILE A 342 -33.80 3.78 -2.05
N TYR A 343 -34.16 3.14 -0.92
CA TYR A 343 -35.23 2.12 -0.90
C TYR A 343 -36.64 2.68 -1.14
N ASN A 344 -36.84 4.00 -1.09
CA ASN A 344 -38.09 4.59 -1.58
C ASN A 344 -38.26 4.40 -3.11
N TYR A 345 -37.16 4.16 -3.83
CA TYR A 345 -37.13 3.99 -5.29
C TYR A 345 -36.64 2.60 -5.73
N LEU A 346 -35.89 1.91 -4.87
CA LEU A 346 -35.32 0.60 -5.12
C LEU A 346 -36.10 -0.49 -4.37
N PRO A 347 -36.41 -1.64 -5.00
CA PRO A 347 -37.04 -2.76 -4.31
C PRO A 347 -36.23 -3.29 -3.11
N ASP A 348 -36.92 -3.69 -2.03
CA ASP A 348 -36.32 -4.15 -0.77
C ASP A 348 -35.40 -5.39 -0.92
N ASP A 349 -35.60 -6.21 -1.96
CA ASP A 349 -34.79 -7.40 -2.23
C ASP A 349 -33.45 -7.10 -2.92
N ILE A 350 -33.22 -5.84 -3.29
CA ILE A 350 -32.02 -5.38 -3.99
C ILE A 350 -31.10 -4.63 -3.02
N PRO A 351 -30.00 -5.25 -2.56
CA PRO A 351 -29.03 -4.59 -1.70
C PRO A 351 -28.33 -3.46 -2.46
N VAL A 352 -28.41 -2.24 -1.92
CA VAL A 352 -27.81 -1.00 -2.46
C VAL A 352 -26.32 -1.14 -2.75
N GLY A 353 -25.58 -1.87 -1.89
CA GLY A 353 -24.15 -2.14 -2.08
C GLY A 353 -23.81 -3.07 -3.25
N SER A 354 -24.79 -3.75 -3.87
CA SER A 354 -24.54 -4.68 -4.97
C SER A 354 -24.68 -4.00 -6.33
N ALA A 355 -23.56 -3.52 -6.88
CA ALA A 355 -23.52 -2.92 -8.22
C ALA A 355 -24.13 -3.83 -9.30
N GLU A 356 -23.98 -5.15 -9.19
CA GLU A 356 -24.57 -6.10 -10.13
C GLU A 356 -26.11 -6.12 -10.05
N LYS A 357 -26.69 -6.23 -8.84
CA LYS A 357 -28.14 -6.30 -8.67
C LYS A 357 -28.80 -4.95 -8.96
N VAL A 358 -28.19 -3.84 -8.54
CA VAL A 358 -28.67 -2.49 -8.86
C VAL A 358 -28.57 -2.21 -10.35
N GLY A 359 -27.45 -2.57 -10.99
CA GLY A 359 -27.30 -2.48 -12.44
C GLY A 359 -28.38 -3.26 -13.16
N ARG A 360 -28.70 -4.48 -12.68
CA ARG A 360 -29.78 -5.28 -13.23
C ARG A 360 -31.14 -4.60 -13.14
N PHE A 361 -31.49 -4.03 -12.00
CA PHE A 361 -32.74 -3.28 -11.84
C PHE A 361 -32.84 -2.11 -12.82
N ILE A 362 -31.80 -1.26 -12.87
CA ILE A 362 -31.74 -0.11 -13.78
C ILE A 362 -31.89 -0.58 -15.24
N GLY A 363 -31.12 -1.60 -15.61
CA GLY A 363 -31.14 -2.16 -16.96
C GLY A 363 -32.48 -2.78 -17.37
N GLU A 364 -33.12 -3.52 -16.47
CA GLU A 364 -34.45 -4.12 -16.71
C GLU A 364 -35.54 -3.05 -16.78
N LEU A 365 -35.48 -2.01 -15.94
CA LEU A 365 -36.43 -0.90 -15.98
C LEU A 365 -36.30 -0.09 -17.28
N LEU A 366 -35.08 0.22 -17.70
CA LEU A 366 -34.79 0.84 -18.99
C LEU A 366 -35.27 -0.05 -20.15
N PHE A 367 -35.03 -1.36 -20.08
CA PHE A 367 -35.45 -2.29 -21.12
C PHE A 367 -36.97 -2.33 -21.26
N LYS A 368 -37.71 -2.39 -20.16
CA LYS A 368 -39.18 -2.36 -20.15
C LYS A 368 -39.74 -1.11 -20.81
N ASN A 369 -39.16 0.06 -20.51
CA ASN A 369 -39.53 1.33 -21.12
C ASN A 369 -39.26 1.34 -22.62
N PHE A 370 -38.04 0.93 -23.02
CA PHE A 370 -37.65 0.85 -24.42
C PHE A 370 -38.51 -0.14 -25.22
N GLU A 371 -38.81 -1.30 -24.63
CA GLU A 371 -39.68 -2.32 -25.22
C GLU A 371 -41.07 -1.73 -25.46
N THR A 372 -41.67 -1.13 -24.43
CA THR A 372 -43.00 -0.52 -24.55
C THR A 372 -43.06 0.56 -25.63
N ALA A 373 -42.02 1.40 -25.76
CA ALA A 373 -41.98 2.48 -26.73
C ALA A 373 -41.74 2.01 -28.18
N TYR A 374 -41.05 0.88 -28.38
CA TYR A 374 -40.54 0.49 -29.70
C TYR A 374 -40.79 -0.96 -30.12
N LYS A 375 -41.63 -1.72 -29.39
CA LYS A 375 -41.98 -3.11 -29.71
C LYS A 375 -42.41 -3.29 -31.16
N ASP A 376 -43.34 -2.46 -31.61
CA ASP A 376 -43.90 -2.53 -32.96
C ASP A 376 -42.88 -2.15 -34.04
N LYS A 377 -41.89 -1.33 -33.68
CA LYS A 377 -40.86 -0.85 -34.61
C LYS A 377 -39.73 -1.85 -34.82
N TYR A 378 -39.30 -2.54 -33.77
CA TYR A 378 -38.09 -3.37 -33.81
C TYR A 378 -38.34 -4.87 -33.68
N GLY A 379 -39.52 -5.30 -33.20
CA GLY A 379 -39.90 -6.71 -33.09
C GLY A 379 -38.81 -7.57 -32.45
N THR A 380 -38.35 -8.60 -33.15
CA THR A 380 -37.32 -9.55 -32.67
C THR A 380 -35.95 -8.93 -32.43
N LYS A 381 -35.65 -7.75 -33.02
CA LYS A 381 -34.36 -7.05 -32.87
C LYS A 381 -34.33 -6.09 -31.67
N ILE A 382 -35.37 -6.08 -30.84
CA ILE A 382 -35.50 -5.08 -29.77
C ILE A 382 -34.37 -5.12 -28.74
N SER A 383 -33.91 -6.32 -28.34
CA SER A 383 -32.81 -6.45 -27.38
C SER A 383 -31.46 -6.00 -27.95
N GLU A 384 -31.20 -6.24 -29.23
CA GLU A 384 -30.00 -5.76 -29.92
C GLU A 384 -30.01 -4.22 -30.01
N ARG A 385 -31.15 -3.64 -30.41
CA ARG A 385 -31.33 -2.19 -30.49
C ARG A 385 -31.23 -1.51 -29.14
N PHE A 386 -31.82 -2.10 -28.11
CA PHE A 386 -31.70 -1.61 -26.75
C PHE A 386 -30.26 -1.61 -26.28
N THR A 387 -29.52 -2.71 -26.52
CA THR A 387 -28.10 -2.83 -26.13
C THR A 387 -27.25 -1.71 -26.74
N ALA A 388 -27.46 -1.40 -28.02
CA ALA A 388 -26.78 -0.30 -28.69
C ALA A 388 -27.19 1.08 -28.14
N GLU A 389 -28.47 1.28 -27.85
CA GLU A 389 -29.01 2.54 -27.32
C GLU A 389 -28.45 2.87 -25.93
N ILE A 390 -28.53 1.93 -24.98
CA ILE A 390 -28.07 2.18 -23.61
C ILE A 390 -26.55 2.31 -23.51
N LEU A 391 -25.81 1.59 -24.38
CA LEU A 391 -24.36 1.73 -24.46
C LEU A 391 -23.98 3.12 -25.00
N ASN A 392 -24.65 3.60 -26.04
CA ASN A 392 -24.38 4.93 -26.60
C ASN A 392 -24.79 6.04 -25.63
N LYS A 393 -25.99 5.93 -25.04
CA LYS A 393 -26.55 7.00 -24.23
C LYS A 393 -25.94 7.06 -22.83
N PHE A 394 -25.82 5.92 -22.16
CA PHE A 394 -25.45 5.82 -20.74
C PHE A 394 -24.14 5.05 -20.49
N ALA A 395 -23.46 4.59 -21.55
CA ALA A 395 -22.31 3.70 -21.45
C ALA A 395 -22.57 2.39 -20.68
N ILE A 396 -23.85 1.98 -20.55
CA ILE A 396 -24.22 0.76 -19.83
C ILE A 396 -24.01 -0.45 -20.74
N GLU A 397 -23.12 -1.35 -20.35
CA GLU A 397 -22.88 -2.60 -21.04
C GLU A 397 -23.89 -3.66 -20.59
N ARG A 398 -24.64 -4.24 -21.53
CA ARG A 398 -25.50 -5.41 -21.29
C ARG A 398 -24.77 -6.68 -21.73
N LYS A 399 -24.48 -7.56 -20.78
CA LYS A 399 -23.76 -8.84 -21.01
C LYS A 399 -24.64 -10.03 -20.66
N VAL A 400 -24.52 -11.11 -21.44
CA VAL A 400 -25.10 -12.41 -21.12
C VAL A 400 -24.02 -13.26 -20.47
N ARG A 401 -24.18 -13.56 -19.18
CA ARG A 401 -23.27 -14.42 -18.43
C ARG A 401 -23.82 -15.83 -18.40
N LYS A 402 -23.07 -16.77 -19.00
CA LYS A 402 -23.40 -18.20 -18.94
C LYS A 402 -23.00 -18.77 -17.58
N LEU A 403 -23.95 -19.31 -16.85
CA LEU A 403 -23.76 -20.11 -15.64
C LEU A 403 -23.99 -21.58 -15.98
N LYS A 404 -23.51 -22.51 -15.13
CA LYS A 404 -23.57 -23.96 -15.37
C LYS A 404 -24.97 -24.50 -15.69
N ALA A 405 -26.04 -23.79 -15.29
CA ALA A 405 -27.42 -24.21 -15.49
C ALA A 405 -28.37 -23.10 -16.01
N SER A 406 -27.88 -21.88 -16.28
CA SER A 406 -28.74 -20.78 -16.75
C SER A 406 -27.95 -19.65 -17.42
N GLU A 407 -28.64 -18.83 -18.20
CA GLU A 407 -28.10 -17.56 -18.69
C GLU A 407 -28.63 -16.42 -17.81
N LYS A 408 -27.74 -15.54 -17.37
CA LYS A 408 -28.10 -14.36 -16.59
C LYS A 408 -27.69 -13.10 -17.35
N ILE A 409 -28.60 -12.15 -17.49
CA ILE A 409 -28.29 -10.84 -18.05
C ILE A 409 -27.72 -9.97 -16.93
N VAL A 410 -26.60 -9.33 -17.20
CA VAL A 410 -25.92 -8.39 -16.30
C VAL A 410 -25.79 -7.05 -17.02
N TYR A 411 -25.94 -5.98 -16.26
CA TYR A 411 -25.74 -4.61 -16.73
C TYR A 411 -24.63 -3.98 -15.92
N SER A 412 -23.72 -3.24 -16.58
CA SER A 412 -22.72 -2.46 -15.87
C SER A 412 -23.37 -1.32 -15.08
N CYS A 413 -22.79 -1.01 -13.91
CA CYS A 413 -23.28 0.05 -13.03
C CYS A 413 -22.09 0.73 -12.35
N THR A 414 -21.21 1.31 -13.16
CA THR A 414 -20.08 2.12 -12.70
C THR A 414 -20.54 3.53 -12.34
N ASP A 415 -19.69 4.31 -11.66
CA ASP A 415 -20.00 5.70 -11.32
C ASP A 415 -20.15 6.56 -12.59
N ASP A 416 -19.38 6.27 -13.65
CA ASP A 416 -19.56 6.90 -14.97
C ASP A 416 -20.93 6.58 -15.58
N ASN A 417 -21.44 5.35 -15.40
CA ASN A 417 -22.78 4.99 -15.85
C ASN A 417 -23.86 5.78 -15.10
N LEU A 418 -23.73 5.90 -13.78
CA LEU A 418 -24.67 6.65 -12.95
C LEU A 418 -24.63 8.15 -13.28
N GLY A 419 -23.45 8.73 -13.48
CA GLY A 419 -23.32 10.12 -13.90
C GLY A 419 -23.99 10.41 -15.25
N LEU A 420 -23.77 9.55 -16.26
CA LEU A 420 -24.44 9.70 -17.55
C LEU A 420 -25.95 9.47 -17.47
N LEU A 421 -26.39 8.55 -16.61
CA LEU A 421 -27.80 8.30 -16.34
C LEU A 421 -28.44 9.55 -15.73
N PHE A 422 -27.86 10.09 -14.65
CA PHE A 422 -28.28 11.34 -14.02
C PHE A 422 -28.41 12.49 -15.02
N ASP A 423 -27.39 12.70 -15.86
CA ASP A 423 -27.35 13.81 -16.81
C ASP A 423 -28.39 13.71 -17.92
N LYS A 424 -28.69 12.49 -18.41
CA LYS A 424 -29.41 12.29 -19.68
C LYS A 424 -30.79 11.67 -19.52
N ILE A 425 -31.14 11.15 -18.33
CA ILE A 425 -32.37 10.36 -18.17
C ILE A 425 -33.63 11.21 -18.40
N THR A 426 -33.64 12.45 -17.88
CA THR A 426 -34.75 13.41 -18.03
C THR A 426 -35.03 13.78 -19.48
N ASP A 427 -34.01 13.78 -20.34
CA ASP A 427 -34.12 14.01 -21.78
C ASP A 427 -34.44 12.72 -22.58
N THR A 428 -34.70 11.60 -21.91
CA THR A 428 -34.95 10.31 -22.55
C THR A 428 -36.43 10.10 -22.84
N LYS A 429 -36.86 10.50 -24.04
CA LYS A 429 -38.27 10.47 -24.48
C LYS A 429 -38.96 9.10 -24.40
N TRP A 430 -38.21 8.00 -24.47
CA TRP A 430 -38.77 6.65 -24.42
C TRP A 430 -38.89 6.09 -23.00
N VAL A 431 -38.48 6.84 -21.99
CA VAL A 431 -38.68 6.51 -20.57
C VAL A 431 -39.88 7.30 -20.04
N THR A 432 -40.77 6.64 -19.30
CA THR A 432 -41.92 7.32 -18.71
C THR A 432 -41.47 8.37 -17.69
N PRO A 433 -42.22 9.47 -17.48
CA PRO A 433 -41.84 10.49 -16.50
C PRO A 433 -41.59 9.92 -15.09
N LYS A 434 -42.42 8.95 -14.66
CA LYS A 434 -42.27 8.26 -13.38
C LYS A 434 -40.96 7.48 -13.28
N ASP A 435 -40.65 6.67 -14.28
CA ASP A 435 -39.43 5.87 -14.27
C ASP A 435 -38.18 6.74 -14.48
N SER A 436 -38.31 7.85 -15.21
CA SER A 436 -37.25 8.85 -15.35
C SER A 436 -36.91 9.52 -14.02
N GLU A 437 -37.93 9.91 -13.24
CA GLU A 437 -37.74 10.45 -11.89
C GLU A 437 -37.09 9.42 -10.96
N THR A 438 -37.58 8.17 -10.99
CA THR A 438 -37.03 7.06 -10.20
C THR A 438 -35.54 6.84 -10.51
N LEU A 439 -35.20 6.74 -11.80
CA LEU A 439 -33.82 6.51 -12.24
C LEU A 439 -32.90 7.71 -11.95
N TYR A 440 -33.42 8.93 -12.06
CA TYR A 440 -32.69 10.15 -11.70
C TYR A 440 -32.34 10.16 -10.20
N CYS A 441 -33.34 9.94 -9.34
CA CYS A 441 -33.16 9.91 -7.88
C CYS A 441 -32.21 8.79 -7.45
N ILE A 442 -32.33 7.58 -8.04
CA ILE A 442 -31.41 6.48 -7.78
C ILE A 442 -29.99 6.84 -8.22
N ALA A 443 -29.80 7.40 -9.41
CA ALA A 443 -28.47 7.74 -9.92
C ALA A 443 -27.75 8.76 -9.03
N ASP A 444 -28.45 9.82 -8.62
CA ASP A 444 -27.94 10.88 -7.74
C ASP A 444 -27.55 10.31 -6.37
N MET A 445 -28.50 9.67 -5.69
CA MET A 445 -28.30 9.19 -4.33
C MET A 445 -27.30 8.03 -4.23
N LEU A 446 -27.28 7.13 -5.22
CA LEU A 446 -26.38 5.99 -5.21
C LEU A 446 -24.91 6.41 -5.41
N SER A 447 -24.67 7.43 -6.23
CA SER A 447 -23.33 8.02 -6.39
C SER A 447 -22.84 8.61 -5.06
N GLU A 448 -23.67 9.40 -4.39
CA GLU A 448 -23.37 9.97 -3.08
C GLU A 448 -23.21 8.89 -1.99
N TYR A 449 -24.02 7.83 -2.03
CA TYR A 449 -23.94 6.70 -1.11
C TYR A 449 -22.59 5.98 -1.24
N ARG A 450 -22.17 5.63 -2.46
CA ARG A 450 -20.88 4.97 -2.73
C ARG A 450 -19.69 5.84 -2.33
N SER A 451 -19.75 7.14 -2.62
CA SER A 451 -18.72 8.08 -2.20
C SER A 451 -18.63 8.12 -0.66
N THR A 452 -19.78 8.23 0.01
CA THR A 452 -19.84 8.28 1.47
C THR A 452 -19.34 6.97 2.11
N GLU A 453 -19.69 5.80 1.58
CA GLU A 453 -19.15 4.49 2.00
C GLU A 453 -17.62 4.46 1.93
N HIS A 454 -17.04 4.89 0.81
CA HIS A 454 -15.60 4.94 0.64
C HIS A 454 -14.92 5.87 1.65
N GLU A 455 -15.48 7.06 1.84
CA GLU A 455 -14.97 8.01 2.82
C GLU A 455 -15.13 7.49 4.27
N ILE A 456 -16.22 6.80 4.60
CA ILE A 456 -16.42 6.13 5.91
C ILE A 456 -15.26 5.15 6.13
N SER A 457 -14.95 4.29 5.16
CA SER A 457 -13.84 3.34 5.27
C SER A 457 -12.50 4.03 5.58
N ILE A 458 -12.19 5.14 4.89
CA ILE A 458 -10.96 5.91 5.14
C ILE A 458 -10.97 6.53 6.54
N MET A 459 -12.06 7.18 6.92
CA MET A 459 -12.18 7.85 8.22
C MET A 459 -12.18 6.86 9.39
N THR A 460 -12.80 5.69 9.22
CA THR A 460 -12.73 4.59 10.20
C THR A 460 -11.29 4.16 10.42
N ARG A 461 -10.48 3.98 9.36
CA ARG A 461 -9.06 3.65 9.51
C ARG A 461 -8.30 4.74 10.26
N LEU A 462 -8.57 6.01 9.95
CA LEU A 462 -7.93 7.14 10.64
C LEU A 462 -8.25 7.13 12.14
N VAL A 463 -9.52 6.93 12.52
CA VAL A 463 -9.93 6.87 13.94
C VAL A 463 -9.40 5.62 14.62
N ARG A 464 -9.47 4.47 13.95
CA ARG A 464 -9.10 3.16 14.49
C ARG A 464 -7.60 3.01 14.73
N PHE A 465 -6.78 3.51 13.81
CA PHE A 465 -5.32 3.45 13.90
C PHE A 465 -4.72 4.75 14.49
N ALA A 466 -5.54 5.56 15.14
CA ALA A 466 -5.07 6.70 15.90
C ALA A 466 -4.29 6.22 17.13
N ILE A 467 -3.09 6.75 17.29
CA ILE A 467 -2.20 6.49 18.40
C ILE A 467 -2.32 7.66 19.37
N ASN A 468 -2.63 7.34 20.62
CA ASN A 468 -2.45 8.25 21.75
C ASN A 468 -1.27 7.72 22.58
N ASP A 469 -0.30 8.58 22.81
CA ASP A 469 0.92 8.26 23.52
C ASP A 469 1.36 9.49 24.35
N ASP A 470 2.53 9.42 24.99
CA ASP A 470 2.97 10.46 25.92
C ASP A 470 3.23 11.83 25.28
N MET A 471 3.19 11.96 23.95
CA MET A 471 3.25 13.28 23.30
C MET A 471 2.01 14.12 23.54
N ASN A 472 0.93 13.53 24.05
CA ASN A 472 -0.35 14.20 24.27
C ASN A 472 -0.91 14.84 22.98
N ILE A 473 -0.53 14.29 21.83
CA ILE A 473 -1.01 14.63 20.49
C ILE A 473 -1.40 13.32 19.83
N THR A 474 -2.66 13.19 19.43
CA THR A 474 -3.10 12.00 18.68
C THR A 474 -2.46 12.00 17.29
N ARG A 475 -1.90 10.87 16.86
CA ARG A 475 -1.25 10.70 15.56
C ARG A 475 -1.83 9.52 14.80
N VAL A 476 -1.67 9.49 13.49
CA VAL A 476 -1.98 8.32 12.65
C VAL A 476 -0.80 7.99 11.76
N THR A 477 -0.57 6.71 11.52
CA THR A 477 0.39 6.28 10.51
C THR A 477 -0.11 6.71 9.13
N ALA A 478 0.64 7.60 8.49
CA ALA A 478 0.40 7.90 7.09
C ALA A 478 1.04 6.78 6.27
N GLY A 479 0.23 5.82 5.81
CA GLY A 479 0.64 4.98 4.70
C GLY A 479 0.73 5.84 3.45
N LEU A 480 1.85 6.54 3.25
CA LEU A 480 2.19 7.12 1.96
C LEU A 480 2.50 5.95 1.02
N LYS A 481 1.46 5.27 0.53
CA LYS A 481 1.61 4.42 -0.66
C LYS A 481 1.91 5.34 -1.85
N MET A 482 3.18 5.71 -2.00
CA MET A 482 3.76 6.20 -3.25
C MET A 482 3.78 5.07 -4.32
N SER A 483 3.48 3.83 -3.92
CA SER A 483 3.18 2.71 -4.81
C SER A 483 1.71 2.73 -5.27
N GLY A 484 1.45 3.52 -6.31
CA GLY A 484 0.22 3.45 -7.10
C GLY A 484 -0.25 2.02 -7.40
N THR A 485 -1.33 1.62 -6.75
CA THR A 485 -2.43 0.94 -7.42
C THR A 485 -3.09 1.95 -8.36
N GLY A 486 -3.34 1.53 -9.59
CA GLY A 486 -3.85 2.38 -10.66
C GLY A 486 -5.12 3.11 -10.26
N THR A 487 -4.98 4.36 -9.86
CA THR A 487 -5.82 5.42 -10.38
C THR A 487 -4.88 6.45 -10.98
N GLY A 488 -5.04 6.75 -12.27
CA GLY A 488 -4.33 7.83 -12.91
C GLY A 488 -4.79 9.19 -12.37
N ARG A 489 -4.49 9.50 -11.09
CA ARG A 489 -4.80 10.79 -10.46
C ARG A 489 -3.69 11.28 -9.52
N PHE A 490 -2.47 11.36 -10.04
CA PHE A 490 -1.60 12.53 -9.85
C PHE A 490 -1.35 13.23 -11.20
N SER A 491 -2.40 13.30 -12.02
CA SER A 491 -2.48 14.23 -13.13
C SER A 491 -3.78 15.00 -13.02
N ASN A 492 -3.72 16.33 -13.18
CA ASN A 492 -4.86 17.19 -13.48
C ASN A 492 -5.45 16.82 -14.85
N LYS A 493 -6.01 15.62 -14.98
CA LYS A 493 -6.81 15.19 -16.12
C LYS A 493 -8.26 15.09 -15.69
N GLY A 494 -8.98 16.20 -15.93
CA GLY A 494 -10.29 16.06 -16.55
C GLY A 494 -10.07 15.44 -17.93
N SER A 495 -10.21 14.12 -18.02
CA SER A 495 -10.39 13.41 -19.29
C SER A 495 -11.81 13.65 -19.77
N SER A 496 -12.10 14.89 -20.15
CA SER A 496 -13.13 15.21 -21.12
C SER A 496 -12.43 15.83 -22.31
N VAL A 497 -12.81 15.40 -23.51
CA VAL A 497 -12.36 15.97 -24.77
C VAL A 497 -12.70 17.47 -24.74
N GLY A 498 -11.72 18.32 -24.39
CA GLY A 498 -11.90 19.78 -24.31
C GLY A 498 -11.26 20.52 -23.13
N ALA A 499 -10.72 19.84 -22.10
CA ALA A 499 -10.20 20.55 -20.92
C ALA A 499 -8.83 21.24 -21.15
N LYS A 500 -8.75 22.55 -20.85
CA LYS A 500 -7.52 23.37 -20.85
C LYS A 500 -6.62 22.98 -19.66
N GLY A 501 -5.45 22.39 -19.93
CA GLY A 501 -4.54 21.85 -18.90
C GLY A 501 -3.66 22.90 -18.19
N SER A 502 -3.34 22.61 -16.93
CA SER A 502 -2.76 23.51 -15.91
C SER A 502 -1.23 23.45 -15.75
N LEU A 503 -0.46 23.01 -16.75
CA LEU A 503 1.00 22.94 -16.65
C LEU A 503 1.67 23.34 -17.96
N ASN A 504 2.84 23.99 -17.85
CA ASN A 504 3.75 24.23 -18.98
C ASN A 504 4.09 22.87 -19.60
N ARG A 505 3.91 22.71 -20.91
CA ARG A 505 4.27 21.48 -21.62
C ARG A 505 4.86 21.75 -22.99
N ILE A 506 5.83 20.94 -23.39
CA ILE A 506 6.35 20.92 -24.76
C ILE A 506 5.60 19.81 -25.52
N LEU A 507 4.76 20.20 -26.47
CA LEU A 507 4.10 19.27 -27.38
C LEU A 507 5.06 18.94 -28.51
N ILE A 508 5.51 17.69 -28.59
CA ILE A 508 6.31 17.18 -29.69
C ILE A 508 5.37 16.40 -30.59
N SER A 509 5.06 16.94 -31.77
CA SER A 509 4.33 16.19 -32.80
C SER A 509 5.34 15.60 -33.78
N SER A 510 5.38 14.28 -33.91
CA SER A 510 6.05 13.62 -35.02
C SER A 510 5.23 13.85 -36.29
N THR A 511 5.89 14.33 -37.34
CA THR A 511 5.32 14.25 -38.69
C THR A 511 5.81 12.97 -39.35
N PRO A 512 5.05 12.38 -40.29
CA PRO A 512 5.46 11.15 -40.98
C PRO A 512 6.82 11.23 -41.68
N THR A 513 7.37 12.43 -41.86
CA THR A 513 8.65 12.72 -42.51
C THR A 513 9.85 12.76 -41.53
N GLY A 514 9.69 12.29 -40.29
CA GLY A 514 10.81 12.12 -39.34
C GLY A 514 11.34 13.41 -38.70
N LYS A 515 10.78 14.58 -39.04
CA LYS A 515 11.11 15.85 -38.35
C LYS A 515 10.09 16.12 -37.25
N SER A 516 10.55 16.15 -36.01
CA SER A 516 9.76 16.54 -34.83
C SER A 516 9.69 18.07 -34.72
N LYS A 517 8.48 18.62 -34.69
CA LYS A 517 8.26 20.02 -34.30
C LYS A 517 7.83 20.05 -32.84
N SER A 518 8.56 20.80 -32.02
CA SER A 518 8.19 21.07 -30.63
C SER A 518 7.48 22.41 -30.53
N LYS A 519 6.34 22.45 -29.83
CA LYS A 519 5.62 23.69 -29.52
C LYS A 519 5.46 23.79 -28.01
N TYR A 520 6.10 24.79 -27.42
CA TYR A 520 5.93 25.12 -26.01
C TYR A 520 4.52 25.68 -25.79
N LYS A 521 3.83 25.17 -24.78
CA LYS A 521 2.53 25.66 -24.33
C LYS A 521 2.65 26.02 -22.86
N GLN A 522 2.62 27.30 -22.57
CA GLN A 522 2.62 27.82 -21.20
C GLN A 522 1.31 27.43 -20.51
N GLY A 523 1.39 26.91 -19.28
CA GLY A 523 0.27 26.61 -18.41
C GLY A 523 -0.03 27.78 -17.49
N ASP A 524 -1.31 27.98 -17.16
CA ASP A 524 -1.73 28.98 -16.19
C ASP A 524 -1.35 28.49 -14.78
N GLY A 525 -0.25 29.04 -14.26
CA GLY A 525 0.32 28.69 -12.97
C GLY A 525 -0.49 29.25 -11.80
N VAL A 526 -1.49 28.48 -11.33
CA VAL A 526 -2.05 28.65 -9.99
C VAL A 526 -2.00 27.29 -9.28
N VAL A 527 -0.93 27.08 -8.52
CA VAL A 527 -0.84 25.99 -7.55
C VAL A 527 -1.56 26.46 -6.28
N GLY A 528 -2.88 26.29 -6.25
CA GLY A 528 -3.69 26.55 -5.08
C GLY A 528 -3.90 25.27 -4.27
N PHE A 529 -3.60 25.30 -2.98
CA PHE A 529 -4.40 24.53 -2.02
C PHE A 529 -5.87 24.82 -2.34
N ASN A 530 -6.71 23.80 -2.52
CA ASN A 530 -8.15 23.98 -2.67
C ASN A 530 -8.74 24.62 -1.39
N VAL A 531 -8.64 25.95 -1.31
CA VAL A 531 -9.65 26.77 -0.66
C VAL A 531 -10.75 26.84 -1.70
N GLN A 532 -11.87 26.16 -1.46
CA GLN A 532 -13.05 26.23 -2.32
C GLN A 532 -13.29 27.69 -2.72
N GLY A 533 -13.19 27.99 -4.01
CA GLY A 533 -13.53 29.29 -4.56
C GLY A 533 -14.99 29.57 -4.23
N ILE A 534 -15.23 30.72 -3.59
CA ILE A 534 -16.56 31.27 -3.43
C ILE A 534 -17.12 31.47 -4.85
N PRO A 535 -18.33 30.97 -5.18
CA PRO A 535 -18.87 31.09 -6.53
C PRO A 535 -18.94 32.55 -6.99
N SER A 536 -18.56 32.83 -8.24
CA SER A 536 -18.55 34.18 -8.83
C SER A 536 -19.94 34.81 -8.94
N THR A 537 -20.97 33.98 -8.99
CA THR A 537 -22.35 34.37 -8.74
C THR A 537 -22.65 34.05 -7.29
N PRO A 538 -23.00 35.02 -6.43
CA PRO A 538 -23.49 34.70 -5.11
C PRO A 538 -24.72 33.81 -5.31
N ARG A 539 -24.60 32.51 -5.01
CA ARG A 539 -25.79 31.73 -4.70
C ARG A 539 -26.40 32.49 -3.54
N ILE A 540 -27.52 33.17 -3.79
CA ILE A 540 -28.36 33.72 -2.74
C ILE A 540 -28.95 32.48 -2.06
N MET A 541 -28.15 31.84 -1.22
CA MET A 541 -28.63 30.83 -0.31
C MET A 541 -29.53 31.59 0.63
N GLN A 542 -30.84 31.38 0.50
CA GLN A 542 -31.75 31.82 1.54
C GLN A 542 -31.23 31.21 2.83
N THR A 543 -30.92 32.07 3.81
CA THR A 543 -30.48 31.61 5.12
C THR A 543 -31.56 30.67 5.63
N ALA A 544 -31.24 29.37 5.69
CA ALA A 544 -32.16 28.39 6.23
C ALA A 544 -32.58 28.90 7.61
N ARG A 545 -33.89 29.08 7.82
CA ARG A 545 -34.39 29.54 9.12
C ARG A 545 -34.00 28.49 10.14
N LYS A 546 -33.09 28.83 11.05
CA LYS A 546 -32.70 27.95 12.15
C LYS A 546 -33.96 27.67 12.97
N LEU A 547 -34.44 26.43 12.93
CA LEU A 547 -35.58 26.02 13.74
C LEU A 547 -35.22 26.24 15.21
N LYS A 548 -35.99 27.11 15.91
CA LYS A 548 -35.78 27.37 17.34
C LYS A 548 -36.14 26.16 18.20
N LYS A 549 -37.10 25.34 17.74
CA LYS A 549 -37.51 24.08 18.35
C LYS A 549 -37.79 23.08 17.23
N LEU A 550 -37.19 21.90 17.32
CA LEU A 550 -37.45 20.81 16.38
C LEU A 550 -38.83 20.22 16.70
N PRO A 551 -39.71 19.94 15.73
CA PRO A 551 -40.96 19.19 15.95
C PRO A 551 -40.73 17.89 16.71
N GLU A 552 -41.62 17.50 17.62
CA GLU A 552 -41.44 16.32 18.48
C GLU A 552 -41.28 15.02 17.69
N THR A 553 -41.96 14.89 16.54
CA THR A 553 -41.81 13.76 15.62
C THR A 553 -40.40 13.66 15.04
N LEU A 554 -39.81 14.80 14.65
CA LEU A 554 -38.43 14.89 14.17
C LEU A 554 -37.42 14.70 15.30
N GLN A 555 -37.76 15.06 16.55
CA GLN A 555 -36.90 14.77 17.71
C GLN A 555 -36.78 13.27 17.95
N LYS A 556 -37.91 12.54 17.93
CA LYS A 556 -37.89 11.07 18.07
C LYS A 556 -37.09 10.40 16.96
N SER A 557 -37.37 10.75 15.71
CA SER A 557 -36.66 10.20 14.54
C SER A 557 -35.16 10.51 14.58
N LYS A 558 -34.77 11.72 15.03
CA LYS A 558 -33.38 12.08 15.25
C LYS A 558 -32.72 11.22 16.33
N ILE A 559 -33.39 10.99 17.46
CA ILE A 559 -32.85 10.18 18.56
C ILE A 559 -32.64 8.73 18.11
N GLU A 560 -33.56 8.18 17.33
CA GLU A 560 -33.46 6.83 16.78
C GLU A 560 -32.29 6.71 15.80
N LEU A 561 -32.19 7.65 14.85
CA LEU A 561 -31.06 7.73 13.92
C LEU A 561 -29.72 7.92 14.64
N ASP A 562 -29.67 8.78 15.67
CA ASP A 562 -28.46 9.00 16.47
C ASP A 562 -28.02 7.70 17.19
N LYS A 563 -28.96 6.85 17.63
CA LYS A 563 -28.63 5.53 18.20
C LYS A 563 -28.08 4.56 17.16
N GLU A 564 -28.68 4.52 15.97
CA GLU A 564 -28.21 3.67 14.87
C GLU A 564 -26.80 4.08 14.41
N VAL A 565 -26.52 5.38 14.35
CA VAL A 565 -25.19 5.91 14.06
C VAL A 565 -24.15 5.45 15.09
N GLU A 566 -24.46 5.48 16.39
CA GLU A 566 -23.51 5.01 17.41
C GLU A 566 -23.32 3.49 17.35
N ALA A 567 -24.38 2.71 17.06
CA ALA A 567 -24.26 1.26 16.89
C ALA A 567 -23.35 0.90 15.71
N HIS A 568 -23.52 1.56 14.56
CA HIS A 568 -22.69 1.36 13.37
C HIS A 568 -21.25 1.85 13.60
N LEU A 569 -21.06 2.95 14.33
CA LEU A 569 -19.74 3.41 14.72
C LEU A 569 -19.03 2.37 15.61
N GLN A 570 -19.73 1.78 16.57
CA GLN A 570 -19.17 0.74 17.43
C GLN A 570 -18.74 -0.49 16.62
N ASP A 571 -19.59 -0.96 15.71
CA ASP A 571 -19.31 -2.10 14.83
C ASP A 571 -18.01 -1.87 14.01
N LEU A 572 -17.91 -0.71 13.35
CA LEU A 572 -16.74 -0.31 12.57
C LEU A 572 -15.44 -0.24 13.37
N LEU A 573 -15.52 0.02 14.68
CA LEU A 573 -14.37 0.14 15.57
C LEU A 573 -14.05 -1.17 16.32
N LEU A 574 -14.96 -2.15 16.34
CA LEU A 574 -14.82 -3.41 17.10
C LEU A 574 -14.28 -4.60 16.30
N ASP A 575 -14.36 -4.61 14.96
CA ASP A 575 -13.88 -5.70 14.10
C ASP A 575 -12.37 -5.97 14.28
N ILE A 576 -11.96 -6.87 15.20
CA ILE A 576 -10.57 -7.31 15.46
C ILE A 576 -10.37 -8.75 14.99
#